data_AF-A0A950GSM1-F1
#
_entry.id   AF-A0A950GSM1-F1
#
_cell.length_a   1.000
_cell.length_b   1.000
_cell.length_c   1.000
_cell.angle_alpha   90.00
_cell.angle_beta   90.00
_cell.angle_gamma   90.00
#
_symmetry.space_group_name_H-M   'P 1'
#
loop_
_entity.id
_entity.type
_entity.pdbx_description
1 polymer ?
#
loop_
_entity_poly.entity_id
_entity_poly.type
_entity_poly.pdbx_seq_one_letter_code
_entity_poly.pdbx_strand_id
1 'polypeptide(L)'
;MSVDRLPQVRLFEYAIWGRSLPPDAMVAEIPKGWRFDGAAMTGRKQAAIACHCSQVTNLIDDDPEGFCLSPDMLARFAGDEEIFFEIDP
;
A
#
# COMPACT_ATOMS: atom_id res chain seq x y z
N MET A 1 -13.24 15.85 -5.24
CA MET A 1 -12.25 16.95 -5.15
C MET A 1 -11.67 17.15 -6.53
N SER A 2 -11.79 18.34 -7.12
CA SER A 2 -11.09 18.65 -8.37
C SER A 2 -9.64 18.96 -8.02
N VAL A 3 -8.70 18.12 -8.44
CA VAL A 3 -7.27 18.38 -8.29
C VAL A 3 -6.84 19.16 -9.52
N ASP A 4 -6.36 20.40 -9.35
CA ASP A 4 -5.79 21.17 -10.45
C ASP A 4 -4.58 20.42 -11.00
N ARG A 5 -4.69 19.89 -12.22
CA ARG A 5 -3.63 19.09 -12.83
C ARG A 5 -2.53 19.98 -13.42
N LEU A 6 -1.28 19.70 -13.07
CA LEU A 6 -0.10 20.35 -13.66
C LEU A 6 0.29 19.62 -14.95
N PRO A 7 0.39 20.32 -16.11
CA PRO A 7 0.47 19.67 -17.43
C PRO A 7 1.74 18.84 -17.68
N GLN A 8 2.77 18.93 -16.83
CA GLN A 8 4.01 18.16 -16.95
C GLN A 8 4.19 17.13 -15.83
N VAL A 9 3.18 16.94 -14.97
CA VAL A 9 3.24 16.01 -13.84
C VAL A 9 2.28 14.86 -14.09
N ARG A 10 2.81 13.64 -14.00
CA ARG A 10 2.00 12.42 -14.04
C ARG A 10 1.48 12.11 -12.64
N LEU A 11 0.18 11.89 -12.54
CA LEU A 11 -0.48 11.53 -11.28
C LEU A 11 -0.56 10.01 -11.16
N PHE A 12 -0.17 9.51 -9.98
CA PHE A 12 -0.23 8.10 -9.65
C PHE A 12 -0.97 7.88 -8.33
N GLU A 13 -1.79 6.83 -8.26
CA GLU A 13 -2.35 6.32 -7.01
C GLU A 13 -1.55 5.12 -6.49
N TYR A 14 -1.42 5.01 -5.17
CA TYR A 14 -0.74 3.90 -4.51
C TYR A 14 -1.73 2.79 -4.14
N ALA A 15 -1.43 1.56 -4.55
CA ALA A 15 -2.31 0.43 -4.32
C ALA A 15 -2.16 -0.15 -2.90
N ILE A 16 -3.05 0.25 -1.98
CA ILE A 16 -3.06 -0.32 -0.62
C ILE A 16 -3.68 -1.72 -0.59
N TRP A 17 -4.90 -1.87 -1.13
CA TRP A 17 -5.67 -3.14 -1.06
C TRP A 17 -5.78 -3.88 -2.39
N GLY A 18 -5.28 -3.32 -3.50
CA GLY A 18 -5.37 -3.98 -4.81
C GLY A 18 -4.74 -5.38 -4.82
N ARG A 19 -3.68 -5.59 -4.03
CA ARG A 19 -2.98 -6.88 -3.88
C ARG A 19 -3.68 -7.89 -2.97
N SER A 20 -4.80 -7.53 -2.32
CA SER A 20 -5.61 -8.47 -1.55
C SER A 20 -6.79 -9.03 -2.33
N LEU A 21 -7.00 -8.60 -3.57
CA LEU A 21 -8.04 -9.16 -4.43
C LEU A 21 -7.73 -10.64 -4.76
N PRO A 22 -8.75 -11.52 -4.78
CA PRO A 22 -8.62 -12.86 -5.33
C PRO A 22 -8.08 -12.84 -6.77
N PRO A 23 -7.34 -13.88 -7.21
CA PRO A 23 -6.82 -13.95 -8.58
C PRO A 23 -7.91 -13.90 -9.67
N ASP A 24 -9.12 -14.33 -9.35
CA ASP A 24 -10.30 -14.35 -10.23
C ASP A 24 -11.22 -13.14 -10.06
N ALA A 25 -10.82 -12.15 -9.25
CA ALA A 25 -11.59 -10.93 -9.06
C ALA A 25 -11.76 -10.19 -10.38
N MET A 26 -13.01 -9.92 -10.76
CA MET A 26 -13.31 -9.09 -11.92
C MET A 26 -12.96 -7.63 -11.61
N VAL A 27 -12.07 -7.07 -12.43
CA VAL A 27 -11.76 -5.64 -12.45
C VAL A 27 -12.44 -4.99 -13.65
N ALA A 28 -13.06 -3.83 -13.46
CA ALA A 28 -13.81 -3.14 -14.51
C ALA A 28 -12.92 -2.67 -15.66
N GLU A 29 -11.70 -2.24 -15.34
CA GLU A 29 -10.69 -1.79 -16.28
C GLU A 29 -9.30 -2.24 -15.79
N ILE A 30 -8.39 -2.50 -16.73
CA ILE A 30 -7.00 -2.84 -16.42
C ILE A 30 -6.20 -1.53 -16.40
N PRO A 31 -5.78 -1.04 -15.22
CA PRO A 31 -5.06 0.21 -15.11
C PRO A 31 -3.65 0.09 -15.69
N LYS A 32 -3.13 1.22 -16.19
CA LYS A 32 -1.71 1.32 -16.52
C LYS A 32 -0.88 1.41 -15.24
N GLY A 33 -0.17 0.34 -14.93
CA GLY A 33 0.65 0.25 -13.73
C GLY A 33 2.09 0.74 -13.92
N TRP A 34 2.68 1.20 -12.83
CA TRP A 34 4.11 1.35 -12.67
C TRP A 34 4.57 0.56 -11.45
N ARG A 35 5.67 -0.17 -11.62
CA ARG A 35 6.32 -0.91 -10.54
C ARG A 35 7.61 -0.19 -10.17
N PHE A 36 7.69 0.24 -8.93
CA PHE A 36 8.85 0.90 -8.38
C PHE A 36 9.70 -0.14 -7.64
N ASP A 37 10.97 -0.25 -8.03
CA ASP A 37 11.97 -1.04 -7.32
C ASP A 37 12.48 -0.23 -6.12
N GLY A 38 12.08 -0.68 -4.94
CA GLY A 38 12.45 -0.12 -3.65
C GLY A 38 13.41 -0.98 -2.86
N ALA A 39 14.09 -1.96 -3.47
CA ALA A 39 14.95 -2.92 -2.77
C ALA A 39 16.00 -2.25 -1.85
N ALA A 40 16.57 -1.12 -2.29
CA ALA A 40 17.53 -0.35 -1.50
C ALA A 40 16.94 0.28 -0.21
N MET A 41 15.61 0.37 -0.11
CA MET A 41 14.89 0.99 1.00
C MET A 41 14.16 -0.01 1.90
N THR A 42 14.14 -1.31 1.56
CA THR A 42 13.36 -2.33 2.28
C THR A 42 13.59 -2.31 3.80
N GLY A 43 14.84 -2.23 4.25
CA GLY A 43 15.14 -2.16 5.69
C GLY A 43 14.59 -0.90 6.37
N ARG A 44 14.65 0.26 5.71
CA ARG A 44 14.07 1.51 6.23
C ARG A 44 12.55 1.45 6.27
N LYS A 45 11.93 0.84 5.26
CA LYS A 45 10.49 0.64 5.17
C LYS A 45 9.99 -0.27 6.29
N GLN A 46 10.65 -1.40 6.53
CA GLN A 46 10.31 -2.32 7.61
C GLN A 46 10.45 -1.66 8.99
N ALA A 47 11.51 -0.87 9.20
CA ALA A 47 11.68 -0.10 10.43
C ALA A 47 10.55 0.94 10.62
N ALA A 48 10.16 1.66 9.55
CA ALA A 48 9.05 2.60 9.60
C ALA A 48 7.72 1.91 9.95
N ILE A 49 7.42 0.76 9.32
CA ILE A 49 6.24 -0.05 9.65
C ILE A 49 6.24 -0.45 11.13
N ALA A 50 7.38 -0.91 11.66
CA ALA A 50 7.50 -1.31 13.06
C ALA A 50 7.28 -0.16 14.06
N CYS A 51 7.51 1.09 13.66
CA CYS A 51 7.24 2.25 14.51
C CYS A 51 5.74 2.52 14.72
N HIS A 52 4.86 1.97 13.88
CA HIS A 52 3.40 2.07 14.04
C HIS A 52 2.87 1.02 15.03
N CYS A 53 3.44 0.99 16.24
CA CYS A 53 3.21 -0.07 17.24
C CYS A 53 1.72 -0.37 17.48
N SER A 54 0.86 0.65 17.54
CA SER A 54 -0.59 0.48 17.73
C SER A 54 -1.30 -0.29 16.61
N GLN A 55 -0.70 -0.41 15.42
CA GLN A 55 -1.26 -1.14 14.28
C GLN A 55 -0.56 -2.47 14.02
N VAL A 56 0.59 -2.73 14.64
CA VAL A 56 1.43 -3.90 14.36
C VAL A 56 1.67 -4.79 15.58
N THR A 57 1.26 -4.36 16.77
CA THR A 57 1.30 -5.14 18.01
C THR A 57 0.02 -4.96 18.82
N ASN A 58 -0.17 -5.79 19.85
CA ASN A 58 -1.23 -5.63 20.84
C ASN A 58 -0.87 -4.57 21.91
N LEU A 59 -0.37 -3.41 21.47
CA LEU A 59 0.04 -2.31 22.36
C LEU A 59 -1.14 -1.77 23.17
N ILE A 60 -2.33 -1.77 22.58
CA ILE A 60 -3.60 -1.37 23.19
C ILE A 60 -4.23 -2.66 23.73
N ASP A 61 -4.21 -2.85 25.05
CA ASP A 61 -4.61 -4.10 25.72
C ASP A 61 -6.01 -4.05 26.34
N ASP A 62 -6.65 -2.88 26.35
CA ASP A 62 -8.03 -2.66 26.80
C ASP A 62 -9.07 -2.86 25.70
N ASP A 63 -8.65 -3.07 24.45
CA ASP A 63 -9.49 -3.43 23.31
C ASP A 63 -8.92 -4.64 22.54
N PRO A 64 -9.22 -5.87 22.98
CA PRO A 64 -8.77 -7.09 22.31
C PRO A 64 -9.31 -7.27 20.89
N GLU A 65 -10.38 -6.55 20.52
CA GLU A 65 -10.96 -6.55 19.17
C GLU A 65 -10.48 -5.36 18.33
N GLY A 66 -9.56 -4.56 18.88
CA GLY A 66 -8.93 -3.43 18.22
C GLY A 66 -8.23 -3.84 16.94
N PHE A 67 -8.31 -2.98 15.93
CA PHE A 67 -7.74 -3.27 14.62
C PHE A 67 -6.20 -3.32 14.68
N CYS A 68 -5.65 -4.49 14.40
CA CYS A 68 -4.23 -4.69 14.10
C CYS A 68 -4.06 -5.30 12.71
N LEU A 69 -3.00 -4.91 12.01
CA LEU A 69 -2.62 -5.53 10.74
C LEU A 69 -2.17 -6.97 11.02
N SER A 70 -2.76 -7.92 10.28
CA SER A 70 -2.31 -9.30 10.32
C SER A 70 -0.93 -9.44 9.67
N PRO A 71 -0.17 -10.51 9.99
CA PRO A 71 1.09 -10.79 9.31
C PRO A 71 0.98 -10.81 7.78
N ASP A 72 -0.11 -11.36 7.24
CA ASP A 72 -0.36 -11.40 5.79
C ASP A 72 -0.65 -10.02 5.20
N MET A 73 -1.30 -9.12 5.96
CA MET A 73 -1.44 -7.73 5.55
C MET A 73 -0.08 -7.04 5.52
N LEU A 74 0.72 -7.18 6.60
CA LEU A 74 2.05 -6.58 6.69
C LEU A 74 3.00 -7.08 5.59
N ALA A 75 2.94 -8.36 5.23
CA ALA A 75 3.78 -8.93 4.17
C ALA A 75 3.57 -8.24 2.81
N ARG A 76 2.35 -7.74 2.52
CA ARG A 76 2.07 -6.97 1.28
C ARG A 76 2.81 -5.64 1.24
N PHE A 77 3.13 -5.07 2.40
CA PHE A 77 3.85 -3.80 2.54
C PHE A 77 5.32 -3.98 2.90
N ALA A 78 5.79 -5.16 3.32
CA ALA A 78 7.18 -5.35 3.75
C ALA A 78 8.16 -5.68 2.61
N GLY A 79 7.65 -5.87 1.39
CA GLY A 79 8.44 -6.18 0.19
C GLY A 79 9.22 -4.99 -0.38
N ASP A 80 10.03 -5.30 -1.39
CA ASP A 80 10.89 -4.39 -2.15
C ASP A 80 10.16 -3.66 -3.28
N GLU A 81 9.08 -4.22 -3.82
CA GLU A 81 8.33 -3.61 -4.91
C GLU A 81 7.09 -2.86 -4.44
N GLU A 82 6.88 -1.67 -5.03
CA GLU A 82 5.65 -0.88 -4.87
C GLU A 82 4.91 -0.80 -6.20
N ILE A 83 3.59 -0.85 -6.14
CA ILE A 83 2.72 -0.77 -7.31
C ILE A 83 1.93 0.53 -7.26
N PHE A 84 2.01 1.27 -8.36
CA PHE A 84 1.28 2.50 -8.59
C PHE A 84 0.44 2.38 -9.84
N PHE A 85 -0.71 3.04 -9.89
CA PHE A 85 -1.53 3.14 -11.10
C PHE A 85 -1.52 4.58 -11.61
N GLU A 86 -1.28 4.74 -12.90
CA GLU A 86 -1.35 6.04 -13.56
C GLU A 86 -2.82 6.45 -13.69
N ILE A 87 -3.13 7.68 -13.28
CA ILE A 87 -4.47 8.24 -13.43
C ILE A 87 -4.51 9.00 -14.75
N ASP A 88 -5.11 8.36 -15.77
CA ASP A 88 -5.32 9.01 -17.07
C ASP A 88 -6.19 10.28 -16.94
N PRO A 89 -6.05 11.25 -17.86
CA PRO A 89 -6.75 12.54 -17.82
C PRO A 89 -8.27 12.42 -17.73
#